data_AF-A0A503DPV5-F1
#
_entry.id   AF-A0A503DPV5-F1
#
_cell.length_a   1.000
_cell.length_b   1.000
_cell.length_c   1.000
_cell.angle_alpha   90.00
_cell.angle_beta   90.00
_cell.angle_gamma   90.00
#
_symmetry.space_group_name_H-M   'P 1'
#
loop_
_entity.id
_entity.type
_entity.pdbx_description
1 polymer ?
#
loop_
_entity_poly.entity_id
_entity_poly.type
_entity_poly.pdbx_seq_one_letter_code
_entity_poly.pdbx_strand_id
1 'polypeptide(L)'
;MLIEPDISVQQVLMRFPGLTTGHANEERAFIEASIFEAAQAGSLTEIIEALATKSEEYMRSDGIQKLMRLFCKTRNAITALTAELVIATLKQQERVGLLSVALQQAMLNEQSAVGNLPADLLICGSLQPDRLLRKEVKAIALRGASIPHLEITAELTGGRKLTFEDCIFDELDLSFNSDSIGSVSFHRCRVQRLSCAQDVANCIRDVGLEPGDVEETSVIDATNADIMEMSIPAQLKVLKIILRKLFQQKGSGRRRGAFYRGIHGIDPDIVDRCLTALLKSGIAYVVGAQHSDDAVWHPNRAHARRVAFLVDTLSIPDDAVVQEIL
;
A
#
# COMPACT_ATOMS: atom_id res chain seq x y z
N MET A 1 -48.29 -16.12 12.07
CA MET A 1 -47.53 -17.20 11.38
C MET A 1 -46.17 -16.60 11.07
N LEU A 2 -45.17 -16.92 11.90
CA LEU A 2 -43.81 -16.40 11.73
C LEU A 2 -43.19 -17.11 10.53
N ILE A 3 -42.86 -16.36 9.49
CA ILE A 3 -42.21 -16.88 8.29
C ILE A 3 -40.78 -17.23 8.71
N GLU A 4 -40.49 -18.52 8.80
CA GLU A 4 -39.12 -18.98 8.99
C GLU A 4 -38.30 -18.58 7.76
N PRO A 5 -37.11 -17.97 7.94
CA PRO A 5 -36.28 -17.57 6.82
C PRO A 5 -35.84 -18.80 6.03
N ASP A 6 -35.89 -18.67 4.70
CA ASP A 6 -35.51 -19.67 3.73
C ASP A 6 -34.10 -20.24 4.03
N ILE A 7 -33.90 -21.54 3.79
CA ILE A 7 -32.67 -22.28 4.15
C ILE A 7 -31.43 -21.66 3.50
N SER A 8 -31.62 -21.05 2.33
CA SER A 8 -30.61 -20.27 1.61
C SER A 8 -30.12 -19.06 2.41
N VAL A 9 -31.02 -18.35 3.10
CA VAL A 9 -30.72 -17.21 3.97
C VAL A 9 -30.04 -17.68 5.26
N GLN A 10 -30.46 -18.81 5.81
CA GLN A 10 -29.81 -19.41 6.98
C GLN A 10 -28.36 -19.83 6.69
N GLN A 11 -28.07 -20.35 5.51
CA GLN A 11 -26.70 -20.71 5.12
C GLN A 11 -25.77 -19.49 4.95
N VAL A 12 -26.31 -18.36 4.51
CA VAL A 12 -25.58 -17.08 4.48
C VAL A 12 -25.40 -16.54 5.91
N LEU A 13 -26.41 -16.66 6.77
CA LEU A 13 -26.35 -16.27 8.17
C LEU A 13 -25.33 -17.11 8.98
N MET A 14 -25.18 -18.39 8.65
CA MET A 14 -24.18 -19.29 9.27
C MET A 14 -22.74 -19.04 8.80
N ARG A 15 -22.52 -18.17 7.80
CA ARG A 15 -21.19 -17.70 7.41
C ARG A 15 -20.75 -16.43 8.15
N PHE A 16 -21.63 -15.84 8.98
CA PHE A 16 -21.21 -14.76 9.88
C PHE A 16 -20.46 -15.36 11.08
N PRO A 17 -19.22 -14.93 11.37
CA PRO A 17 -18.47 -15.42 12.52
C PRO A 17 -19.20 -15.13 13.83
N GLY A 18 -19.20 -16.10 14.76
CA GLY A 18 -19.73 -15.91 16.12
C GLY A 18 -21.12 -16.51 16.42
N LEU A 19 -21.78 -17.13 15.44
CA LEU A 19 -23.08 -17.83 15.65
C LEU A 19 -22.98 -19.37 15.60
N THR A 20 -21.78 -19.95 15.42
CA THR A 20 -21.57 -21.40 15.41
C THR A 20 -20.96 -21.89 16.73
N THR A 21 -21.47 -22.99 17.25
CA THR A 21 -21.04 -23.65 18.50
C THR A 21 -19.81 -24.54 18.27
N GLY A 22 -18.78 -24.02 17.59
CA GLY A 22 -17.51 -24.71 17.32
C GLY A 22 -16.35 -24.17 18.17
N HIS A 23 -15.45 -25.07 18.58
CA HIS A 23 -14.42 -24.88 19.60
C HIS A 23 -13.61 -23.56 19.52
N ALA A 24 -13.33 -23.02 20.70
CA ALA A 24 -12.66 -21.76 20.95
C ALA A 24 -11.18 -21.79 20.56
N ASN A 25 -10.83 -21.09 19.48
CA ASN A 25 -9.54 -20.42 19.35
C ASN A 25 -9.73 -18.97 19.83
N GLU A 26 -8.79 -18.44 20.61
CA GLU A 26 -8.88 -17.15 21.30
C GLU A 26 -8.78 -15.91 20.37
N GLU A 27 -8.67 -16.10 19.06
CA GLU A 27 -8.64 -15.03 18.03
C GLU A 27 -10.03 -14.71 17.45
N ARG A 28 -11.06 -14.64 18.30
CA ARG A 28 -12.45 -14.38 17.86
C ARG A 28 -12.68 -12.90 17.57
N ALA A 29 -12.25 -12.41 16.41
CA ALA A 29 -12.88 -11.23 15.83
C ALA A 29 -14.32 -11.59 15.40
N PHE A 30 -15.31 -10.79 15.84
CA PHE A 30 -16.73 -10.99 15.51
C PHE A 30 -17.01 -10.86 14.00
N ILE A 31 -16.13 -10.17 13.27
CA ILE A 31 -16.18 -9.99 11.82
C ILE A 31 -14.78 -10.31 11.29
N GLU A 32 -14.70 -11.04 10.18
CA GLU A 32 -13.41 -11.24 9.48
C GLU A 32 -12.84 -9.89 9.06
N ALA A 33 -11.53 -9.68 9.28
CA ALA A 33 -10.88 -8.41 8.97
C ALA A 33 -11.07 -7.99 7.51
N SER A 34 -11.04 -8.95 6.57
CA SER A 34 -11.29 -8.72 5.15
C SER A 34 -12.70 -8.21 4.85
N ILE A 35 -13.72 -8.69 5.56
CA ILE A 35 -15.11 -8.22 5.42
C ILE A 35 -15.22 -6.79 5.94
N PHE A 36 -14.57 -6.50 7.08
CA PHE A 36 -14.52 -5.15 7.63
C PHE A 36 -13.84 -4.17 6.67
N GLU A 37 -12.68 -4.54 6.11
CA GLU A 37 -11.93 -3.73 5.13
C GLU A 37 -12.75 -3.49 3.85
N ALA A 38 -13.49 -4.51 3.37
CA ALA A 38 -14.39 -4.35 2.23
C ALA A 38 -15.55 -3.39 2.51
N ALA A 39 -16.17 -3.48 3.69
CA ALA A 39 -17.22 -2.54 4.10
C ALA A 39 -16.66 -1.12 4.26
N GLN A 40 -15.47 -0.98 4.86
CA GLN A 40 -14.78 0.29 5.00
C GLN A 40 -14.45 0.91 3.64
N ALA A 41 -14.03 0.10 2.66
CA ALA A 41 -13.77 0.56 1.30
C ALA A 41 -15.03 1.15 0.63
N GLY A 42 -16.20 0.53 0.83
CA GLY A 42 -17.47 1.07 0.36
C GLY A 42 -17.75 2.46 0.93
N SER A 43 -17.67 2.61 2.25
CA SER A 43 -17.90 3.90 2.91
C SER A 43 -16.87 4.98 2.52
N LEU A 44 -15.60 4.60 2.35
CA LEU A 44 -14.56 5.54 1.92
C LEU A 44 -14.78 5.99 0.48
N THR A 45 -15.28 5.10 -0.39
CA THR A 45 -15.66 5.47 -1.77
C THR A 45 -16.78 6.51 -1.77
N GLU A 46 -17.81 6.33 -0.96
CA GLU A 46 -18.88 7.33 -0.80
C GLU A 46 -18.36 8.68 -0.28
N ILE A 47 -17.42 8.66 0.66
CA ILE A 47 -16.75 9.87 1.16
C ILE A 47 -15.95 10.56 0.05
N ILE A 48 -15.22 9.81 -0.77
CA ILE A 48 -14.46 10.36 -1.91
C ILE A 48 -15.40 11.07 -2.88
N GLU A 49 -16.52 10.44 -3.22
CA GLU A 49 -17.53 11.04 -4.09
C GLU A 49 -18.11 12.31 -3.47
N ALA A 50 -18.48 12.26 -2.19
CA ALA A 50 -19.03 13.40 -1.48
C ALA A 50 -18.06 14.59 -1.44
N LEU A 51 -16.80 14.36 -1.05
CA LEU A 51 -15.77 15.41 -1.03
C LEU A 51 -15.51 15.96 -2.43
N ALA A 52 -15.50 15.10 -3.45
CA ALA A 52 -15.24 15.54 -4.82
C ALA A 52 -16.35 16.41 -5.42
N THR A 53 -17.59 16.32 -4.92
CA THR A 53 -18.69 17.21 -5.35
C THR A 53 -18.45 18.67 -5.01
N LYS A 54 -17.64 18.97 -3.98
CA LYS A 54 -17.43 20.32 -3.40
C LYS A 54 -18.74 21.01 -2.96
N SER A 55 -19.83 20.27 -2.80
CA SER A 55 -21.12 20.82 -2.36
C SER A 55 -21.17 20.87 -0.84
N GLU A 56 -21.16 22.07 -0.26
CA GLU A 56 -21.33 22.24 1.19
C GLU A 56 -22.67 21.67 1.68
N GLU A 57 -23.74 21.78 0.88
CA GLU A 57 -25.06 21.27 1.22
C GLU A 57 -25.04 19.74 1.33
N TYR A 58 -24.40 19.07 0.35
CA TYR A 58 -24.29 17.61 0.37
C TYR A 58 -23.40 17.11 1.51
N MET A 59 -22.29 17.81 1.77
CA MET A 59 -21.41 17.53 2.92
C MET A 59 -22.10 17.73 4.28
N ARG A 60 -23.12 18.59 4.34
CA ARG A 60 -23.95 18.82 5.53
C ARG A 60 -25.13 17.85 5.66
N SER A 61 -25.35 16.97 4.68
CA SER A 61 -26.39 15.95 4.79
C SER A 61 -26.12 15.00 5.96
N ASP A 62 -27.18 14.56 6.64
CA ASP A 62 -27.08 13.72 7.84
C ASP A 62 -26.34 12.39 7.57
N GLY A 63 -26.52 11.82 6.38
CA GLY A 63 -25.80 10.61 5.95
C GLY A 63 -24.30 10.82 5.86
N ILE A 64 -23.85 11.83 5.11
CA ILE A 64 -22.43 12.12 4.91
C ILE A 64 -21.76 12.56 6.21
N GLN A 65 -22.43 13.38 7.03
CA GLN A 65 -21.87 13.77 8.32
C GLN A 65 -21.64 12.59 9.27
N LYS A 66 -22.56 11.61 9.28
CA LYS A 66 -22.37 10.38 10.06
C LYS A 66 -21.17 9.58 9.58
N LEU A 67 -21.04 9.38 8.27
CA LEU A 67 -19.90 8.67 7.67
C LEU A 67 -18.58 9.39 7.96
N MET A 68 -18.51 10.69 7.68
CA MET A 68 -17.32 11.52 7.93
C MET A 68 -16.89 11.47 9.39
N ARG A 69 -17.84 11.55 10.33
CA ARG A 69 -17.55 11.46 11.77
C ARG A 69 -16.93 10.12 12.16
N LEU A 70 -17.31 9.02 11.51
CA LEU A 70 -16.73 7.71 11.77
C LEU A 70 -15.27 7.66 11.30
N PHE A 71 -14.99 8.16 10.08
CA PHE A 71 -13.64 8.17 9.51
C PHE A 71 -12.69 9.16 10.20
N CYS A 72 -13.18 10.31 10.66
CA CYS A 72 -12.37 11.22 11.48
C CYS A 72 -12.06 10.67 12.89
N LYS A 73 -12.71 9.58 13.31
CA LYS A 73 -12.56 8.98 14.65
C LYS A 73 -12.03 7.55 14.61
N THR A 74 -11.61 7.05 13.46
CA THR A 74 -10.92 5.75 13.40
C THR A 74 -9.64 5.84 14.21
N ARG A 75 -9.23 4.71 14.81
CA ARG A 75 -7.96 4.65 15.55
C ARG A 75 -6.78 4.69 14.59
N ASN A 76 -6.90 3.93 13.50
CA ASN A 76 -5.87 3.79 12.48
C ASN A 76 -6.44 4.12 11.10
N ALA A 77 -5.55 4.58 10.21
CA ALA A 77 -5.78 4.68 8.80
C ALA A 77 -6.00 3.29 8.17
N ILE A 78 -6.57 3.30 6.98
CA ILE A 78 -6.89 2.09 6.22
C ILE A 78 -5.64 1.26 5.88
N THR A 79 -5.87 -0.02 5.62
CA THR A 79 -4.85 -0.92 5.11
C THR A 79 -4.74 -0.87 3.59
N ALA A 80 -3.70 -1.50 3.05
CA ALA A 80 -3.52 -1.68 1.60
C ALA A 80 -4.70 -2.40 0.94
N LEU A 81 -5.35 -3.35 1.62
CA LEU A 81 -6.51 -4.08 1.08
C LEU A 81 -7.69 -3.13 0.85
N THR A 82 -8.02 -2.34 1.87
CA THR A 82 -9.10 -1.34 1.76
C THR A 82 -8.81 -0.35 0.63
N ALA A 83 -7.57 0.14 0.53
CA ALA A 83 -7.15 1.06 -0.52
C ALA A 83 -7.26 0.45 -1.94
N GLU A 84 -6.87 -0.82 -2.10
CA GLU A 84 -6.99 -1.54 -3.37
C GLU A 84 -8.46 -1.71 -3.79
N LEU A 85 -9.36 -2.03 -2.85
CA LEU A 85 -10.79 -2.15 -3.11
C LEU A 85 -11.41 -0.81 -3.52
N VAL A 86 -11.08 0.29 -2.82
CA VAL A 86 -11.52 1.64 -3.20
C VAL A 86 -11.11 1.96 -4.63
N ILE A 87 -9.84 1.71 -4.99
CA ILE A 87 -9.35 1.97 -6.34
C ILE A 87 -10.05 1.08 -7.37
N ALA A 88 -10.28 -0.19 -7.06
CA ALA A 88 -10.98 -1.10 -7.95
C ALA A 88 -12.41 -0.61 -8.22
N THR A 89 -13.13 -0.17 -7.20
CA THR A 89 -14.48 0.42 -7.33
C THR A 89 -14.45 1.72 -8.15
N LEU A 90 -13.53 2.64 -7.84
CA LEU A 90 -13.39 3.88 -8.61
C LEU A 90 -13.01 3.63 -10.07
N LYS A 91 -12.20 2.61 -10.36
CA LYS A 91 -11.86 2.20 -11.73
C LYS A 91 -13.08 1.64 -12.46
N GLN A 92 -13.83 0.76 -11.82
CA GLN A 92 -15.06 0.18 -12.39
C GLN A 92 -16.10 1.26 -12.75
N GLN A 93 -16.13 2.36 -11.99
CA GLN A 93 -17.02 3.49 -12.23
C GLN A 93 -16.41 4.60 -13.12
N GLU A 94 -15.18 4.42 -13.61
CA GLU A 94 -14.44 5.44 -14.38
C GLU A 94 -14.24 6.78 -13.64
N ARG A 95 -14.16 6.73 -12.30
CA ARG A 95 -14.13 7.88 -11.38
C ARG A 95 -12.81 8.05 -10.63
N VAL A 96 -11.75 7.42 -11.11
CA VAL A 96 -10.41 7.44 -10.50
C VAL A 96 -9.90 8.86 -10.20
N GLY A 97 -10.21 9.82 -11.08
CA GLY A 97 -9.82 11.21 -10.92
C GLY A 97 -10.50 11.98 -9.77
N LEU A 98 -11.50 11.39 -9.10
CA LEU A 98 -12.14 11.99 -7.92
C LEU A 98 -11.25 11.93 -6.69
N LEU A 99 -10.39 10.91 -6.58
CA LEU A 99 -9.52 10.70 -5.41
C LEU A 99 -8.62 11.91 -5.11
N SER A 100 -7.98 12.47 -6.14
CA SER A 100 -7.12 13.64 -5.94
C SER A 100 -7.91 14.87 -5.49
N VAL A 101 -9.14 15.02 -5.99
CA VAL A 101 -10.02 16.15 -5.63
C VAL A 101 -10.48 15.98 -4.19
N ALA A 102 -10.88 14.77 -3.80
CA ALA A 102 -11.26 14.44 -2.44
C ALA A 102 -10.12 14.68 -1.46
N LEU A 103 -8.88 14.27 -1.78
CA LEU A 103 -7.70 14.54 -0.96
C LEU A 103 -7.48 16.04 -0.74
N GLN A 104 -7.53 16.84 -1.81
CA GLN A 104 -7.42 18.29 -1.70
C GLN A 104 -8.54 18.90 -0.82
N GLN A 105 -9.79 18.45 -1.00
CA GLN A 105 -10.90 18.96 -0.21
C GLN A 105 -10.80 18.55 1.27
N ALA A 106 -10.37 17.31 1.55
CA ALA A 106 -10.15 16.83 2.91
C ALA A 106 -9.11 17.67 3.65
N MET A 107 -8.05 18.08 2.95
CA MET A 107 -6.99 18.94 3.50
C MET A 107 -7.41 20.40 3.69
N LEU A 108 -8.35 20.93 2.89
CA LEU A 108 -8.83 22.31 3.00
C LEU A 108 -9.86 22.49 4.12
N ASN A 109 -10.59 21.44 4.48
CA ASN A 109 -11.61 21.49 5.51
C ASN A 109 -11.02 21.16 6.89
N GLU A 110 -11.05 22.11 7.81
CA GLU A 110 -10.48 21.99 9.16
C GLU A 110 -10.96 20.74 9.92
N GLN A 111 -12.20 20.30 9.72
CA GLN A 111 -12.76 19.14 10.42
C GLN A 111 -12.20 17.80 9.91
N SER A 112 -11.78 17.76 8.65
CA SER A 112 -11.23 16.56 8.02
C SER A 112 -9.72 16.61 7.81
N ALA A 113 -9.09 17.78 7.93
CA ALA A 113 -7.66 17.96 7.71
C ALA A 113 -6.79 17.30 8.78
N VAL A 114 -7.38 16.97 9.94
CA VAL A 114 -6.72 16.29 11.05
C VAL A 114 -7.30 14.88 11.21
N GLY A 115 -6.42 13.92 11.45
CA GLY A 115 -6.77 12.52 11.66
C GLY A 115 -6.51 11.64 10.44
N ASN A 116 -7.20 10.51 10.40
CA ASN A 116 -6.87 9.44 9.46
C ASN A 116 -7.46 9.64 8.06
N LEU A 117 -8.52 10.42 7.87
CA LEU A 117 -9.15 10.53 6.54
C LEU A 117 -8.20 11.03 5.44
N PRO A 118 -7.42 12.12 5.61
CA PRO A 118 -6.45 12.52 4.60
C PRO A 118 -5.34 11.46 4.41
N ALA A 119 -4.99 10.73 5.47
CA ALA A 119 -4.04 9.62 5.39
C ALA A 119 -4.62 8.45 4.58
N ASP A 120 -5.89 8.12 4.77
CA ASP A 120 -6.61 7.09 4.02
C ASP A 120 -6.60 7.39 2.52
N LEU A 121 -6.87 8.66 2.18
CA LEU A 121 -6.85 9.14 0.80
C LEU A 121 -5.42 9.14 0.22
N LEU A 122 -4.40 9.47 1.03
CA LEU A 122 -3.00 9.36 0.61
C LEU A 122 -2.60 7.90 0.37
N ILE A 123 -2.99 6.96 1.24
CA ILE A 123 -2.71 5.53 1.09
C ILE A 123 -3.35 4.99 -0.20
N CYS A 124 -4.58 5.40 -0.52
CA CYS A 124 -5.16 5.13 -1.83
C CYS A 124 -4.29 5.74 -2.95
N GLY A 125 -3.93 7.02 -2.83
CA GLY A 125 -3.15 7.73 -3.84
C GLY A 125 -1.75 7.14 -4.09
N SER A 126 -1.11 6.59 -3.06
CA SER A 126 0.25 6.05 -3.11
C SER A 126 0.35 4.75 -3.90
N LEU A 127 -0.77 4.05 -4.14
CA LEU A 127 -0.78 2.81 -4.91
C LEU A 127 -0.39 3.00 -6.39
N GLN A 128 -0.80 4.12 -7.00
CA GLN A 128 -0.47 4.51 -8.37
C GLN A 128 -0.39 6.04 -8.49
N PRO A 129 0.63 6.70 -7.91
CA PRO A 129 0.68 8.16 -7.74
C PRO A 129 0.45 8.94 -9.05
N ASP A 130 1.06 8.50 -10.15
CA ASP A 130 0.95 9.18 -11.46
C ASP A 130 -0.44 9.14 -12.08
N ARG A 131 -1.26 8.15 -11.70
CA ARG A 131 -2.62 7.98 -12.22
C ARG A 131 -3.67 8.52 -11.25
N LEU A 132 -3.42 8.39 -9.95
CA LEU A 132 -4.39 8.66 -8.89
C LEU A 132 -4.29 10.08 -8.34
N LEU A 133 -3.09 10.66 -8.37
CA LEU A 133 -2.84 12.01 -7.87
C LEU A 133 -2.54 12.93 -9.04
N ARG A 134 -3.44 13.88 -9.30
CA ARG A 134 -3.20 14.86 -10.37
C ARG A 134 -1.98 15.75 -10.06
N LYS A 135 -1.37 16.30 -11.11
CA LYS A 135 -0.13 17.10 -11.02
C LYS A 135 -0.32 18.43 -10.28
N GLU A 136 -1.56 18.89 -10.13
CA GLU A 136 -1.89 20.11 -9.39
C GLU A 136 -1.81 19.93 -7.86
N VAL A 137 -1.83 18.68 -7.37
CA VAL A 137 -1.65 18.37 -5.95
C VAL A 137 -0.15 18.45 -5.61
N LYS A 138 0.37 19.66 -5.44
CA LYS A 138 1.81 19.91 -5.20
C LYS A 138 2.23 19.75 -3.75
N ALA A 139 1.30 19.84 -2.80
CA ALA A 139 1.59 19.71 -1.38
C ALA A 139 0.53 18.84 -0.71
N ILE A 140 0.98 17.85 0.05
CA ILE A 140 0.15 16.94 0.83
C ILE A 140 0.63 17.04 2.27
N ALA A 141 -0.24 17.53 3.15
CA ALA A 141 0.03 17.71 4.56
C ALA A 141 -0.94 16.84 5.35
N LEU A 142 -0.38 15.94 6.16
CA LEU A 142 -1.13 15.06 7.06
C LEU A 142 -0.83 15.44 8.50
N ARG A 143 -1.86 15.51 9.33
CA ARG A 143 -1.72 15.85 10.74
C ARG A 143 -2.48 14.87 11.64
N GLY A 144 -1.83 14.35 12.67
CA GLY A 144 -2.49 13.57 13.72
C GLY A 144 -3.01 12.22 13.25
N ALA A 145 -2.35 11.58 12.28
CA ALA A 145 -2.76 10.31 11.71
C ALA A 145 -1.97 9.13 12.31
N SER A 146 -2.62 7.98 12.47
CA SER A 146 -1.99 6.71 12.83
C SER A 146 -2.02 5.79 11.61
N ILE A 147 -0.86 5.52 11.02
CA ILE A 147 -0.73 4.90 9.69
C ILE A 147 -0.06 3.53 9.83
N PRO A 148 -0.80 2.42 9.59
CA PRO A 148 -0.23 1.08 9.75
C PRO A 148 0.93 0.80 8.79
N HIS A 149 0.82 1.26 7.55
CA HIS A 149 1.88 1.07 6.55
C HIS A 149 1.82 2.16 5.50
N LEU A 150 2.96 2.79 5.23
CA LEU A 150 3.12 3.72 4.11
C LEU A 150 4.45 3.49 3.40
N GLU A 151 4.38 3.31 2.09
CA GLU A 151 5.55 3.33 1.20
C GLU A 151 5.59 4.69 0.51
N ILE A 152 6.66 5.44 0.74
CA ILE A 152 6.94 6.70 0.06
C ILE A 152 7.95 6.39 -1.05
N THR A 153 7.50 6.44 -2.28
CA THR A 153 8.33 6.21 -3.46
C THR A 153 8.72 7.54 -4.12
N ALA A 154 9.73 7.50 -5.01
CA ALA A 154 10.15 8.65 -5.79
C ALA A 154 9.00 9.28 -6.61
N GLU A 155 8.01 8.49 -7.03
CA GLU A 155 6.86 8.96 -7.82
C GLU A 155 5.81 9.65 -6.96
N LEU A 156 5.63 9.19 -5.72
CA LEU A 156 4.79 9.87 -4.76
C LEU A 156 5.32 11.28 -4.48
N THR A 157 6.65 11.40 -4.37
CA THR A 157 7.37 12.66 -4.20
C THR A 157 7.61 13.44 -5.50
N GLY A 158 7.31 12.85 -6.66
CA GLY A 158 7.60 13.38 -8.00
C GLY A 158 6.90 14.71 -8.31
N GLY A 159 7.49 15.82 -7.85
CA GLY A 159 6.91 17.16 -7.92
C GLY A 159 5.92 17.49 -6.79
N ARG A 160 5.89 16.69 -5.72
CA ARG A 160 5.00 16.89 -4.56
C ARG A 160 5.79 16.99 -3.28
N LYS A 161 5.42 17.92 -2.41
CA LYS A 161 5.93 18.02 -1.05
C LYS A 161 5.01 17.27 -0.10
N LEU A 162 5.54 16.29 0.62
CA LEU A 162 4.86 15.55 1.67
C LEU A 162 5.27 16.10 3.03
N THR A 163 4.28 16.39 3.88
CA THR A 163 4.49 16.88 5.24
C THR A 163 3.64 16.06 6.18
N PHE A 164 4.27 15.47 7.19
CA PHE A 164 3.60 14.70 8.23
C PHE A 164 3.85 15.40 9.57
N GLU A 165 2.78 15.67 10.32
CA GLU A 165 2.84 16.33 11.61
C GLU A 165 2.05 15.53 12.66
N ASP A 166 2.64 15.27 13.83
CA ASP A 166 1.97 14.52 14.91
C ASP A 166 1.47 13.13 14.46
N CYS A 167 2.16 12.49 13.49
CA CYS A 167 1.76 11.20 12.93
C CYS A 167 2.51 10.02 13.57
N ILE A 168 1.85 8.86 13.62
CA ILE A 168 2.45 7.59 14.07
C ILE A 168 2.43 6.62 12.89
N PHE A 169 3.54 5.90 12.69
CA PHE A 169 3.69 4.89 11.65
C PHE A 169 4.09 3.55 12.27
N ASP A 170 3.35 2.48 11.99
CA ASP A 170 3.80 1.14 12.39
C ASP A 170 4.90 0.63 11.44
N GLU A 171 4.73 0.86 10.13
CA GLU A 171 5.72 0.57 9.10
C GLU A 171 5.83 1.75 8.11
N LEU A 172 7.03 2.29 7.95
CA LEU A 172 7.35 3.33 6.97
C LEU A 172 8.48 2.85 6.07
N ASP A 173 8.22 2.78 4.76
CA ASP A 173 9.22 2.46 3.74
C ASP A 173 9.56 3.72 2.93
N LEU A 174 10.80 4.18 3.02
CA LEU A 174 11.34 5.27 2.21
C LEU A 174 12.10 4.65 1.03
N SER A 175 11.37 4.50 -0.08
CA SER A 175 11.83 3.90 -1.33
C SER A 175 12.15 4.98 -2.38
N PHE A 176 13.03 5.91 -2.02
CA PHE A 176 13.57 6.95 -2.89
C PHE A 176 15.04 7.23 -2.54
N ASN A 177 15.77 7.89 -3.43
CA ASN A 177 17.19 8.25 -3.24
C ASN A 177 17.32 9.59 -2.51
N SER A 178 18.50 9.88 -1.95
CA SER A 178 18.79 11.12 -1.20
C SER A 178 18.38 12.42 -1.92
N ASP A 179 18.33 12.45 -3.25
CA ASP A 179 17.91 13.62 -4.03
C ASP A 179 16.45 14.04 -3.76
N SER A 180 15.59 13.09 -3.43
CA SER A 180 14.17 13.35 -3.13
C SER A 180 13.93 13.71 -1.67
N ILE A 181 14.97 13.77 -0.83
CA ILE A 181 14.81 13.91 0.61
C ILE A 181 14.11 15.22 1.01
N GLY A 182 14.42 16.33 0.31
CA GLY A 182 13.81 17.64 0.58
C GLY A 182 12.32 17.73 0.23
N SER A 183 11.76 16.72 -0.42
CA SER A 183 10.33 16.64 -0.73
C SER A 183 9.51 16.05 0.43
N VAL A 184 10.15 15.46 1.44
CA VAL A 184 9.48 14.81 2.57
C VAL A 184 9.90 15.48 3.87
N SER A 185 8.94 15.70 4.77
CA SER A 185 9.23 16.25 6.08
C SER A 185 8.31 15.66 7.15
N PHE A 186 8.89 15.34 8.29
CA PHE A 186 8.24 14.78 9.46
C PHE A 186 8.44 15.76 10.63
N HIS A 187 7.37 16.03 11.35
CA HIS A 187 7.39 16.90 12.52
C HIS A 187 6.67 16.19 13.65
N ARG A 188 7.37 15.94 14.76
CA ARG A 188 6.79 15.25 15.94
C ARG A 188 6.15 13.90 15.57
N CYS A 189 6.78 13.17 14.66
CA CYS A 189 6.29 11.87 14.21
C CYS A 189 6.96 10.73 14.99
N ARG A 190 6.30 9.58 15.07
CA ARG A 190 6.87 8.34 15.61
C ARG A 190 6.77 7.23 14.59
N VAL A 191 7.83 6.45 14.45
CA VAL A 191 7.93 5.36 13.49
C VAL A 191 8.38 4.12 14.25
N GLN A 192 7.53 3.11 14.31
CA GLN A 192 7.90 1.84 14.92
C GLN A 192 8.97 1.14 14.07
N ARG A 193 8.73 0.99 12.77
CA ARG A 193 9.69 0.36 11.85
C ARG A 193 9.93 1.22 10.61
N LEU A 194 11.19 1.57 10.40
CA LEU A 194 11.67 2.30 9.22
C LEU A 194 12.47 1.37 8.31
N SER A 195 12.08 1.30 7.05
CA SER A 195 12.85 0.66 5.97
C SER A 195 13.36 1.75 5.02
N CYS A 196 14.66 1.81 4.76
CA CYS A 196 15.23 2.79 3.82
C CYS A 196 16.59 2.34 3.25
N ALA A 197 17.04 3.02 2.19
CA ALA A 197 18.40 2.92 1.67
C ALA A 197 19.44 3.46 2.67
N GLN A 198 20.71 3.09 2.50
CA GLN A 198 21.80 3.54 3.36
C GLN A 198 22.08 5.05 3.25
N ASP A 199 21.95 5.64 2.05
CA ASP A 199 22.09 7.08 1.81
C ASP A 199 20.97 7.87 2.51
N VAL A 200 19.73 7.41 2.43
CA VAL A 200 18.58 8.00 3.13
C VAL A 200 18.74 7.88 4.65
N ALA A 201 19.19 6.72 5.14
CA ALA A 201 19.45 6.51 6.58
C ALA A 201 20.46 7.52 7.14
N ASN A 202 21.47 7.90 6.35
CA ASN A 202 22.47 8.90 6.74
C ASN A 202 21.89 10.32 6.84
N CYS A 203 20.84 10.60 6.09
CA CYS A 203 20.22 11.92 5.99
C CYS A 203 18.82 11.97 6.65
N ILE A 204 18.45 10.95 7.44
CA ILE A 204 17.11 10.82 8.03
C ILE A 204 16.74 11.98 8.98
N ARG A 205 17.74 12.65 9.56
CA ARG A 205 17.52 13.85 10.39
C ARG A 205 17.11 15.05 9.55
N ASP A 206 17.53 15.11 8.29
CA ASP A 206 17.19 16.22 7.39
C ASP A 206 15.69 16.22 7.03
N VAL A 207 15.03 15.05 7.14
CA VAL A 207 13.57 14.95 7.01
C VAL A 207 12.84 15.17 8.34
N GLY A 208 13.54 15.43 9.45
CA GLY A 208 12.94 15.72 10.76
C GLY A 208 12.61 14.50 11.63
N LEU A 209 13.27 13.36 11.40
CA LEU A 209 13.20 12.18 12.28
C LEU A 209 14.49 12.08 13.11
N GLU A 210 14.39 12.24 14.43
CA GLU A 210 15.53 12.21 15.34
C GLU A 210 15.81 10.80 15.92
N PRO A 211 17.02 10.55 16.46
CA PRO A 211 17.34 9.31 17.19
C PRO A 211 16.46 9.16 18.44
N GLY A 212 15.37 8.42 18.29
CA GLY A 212 14.33 8.26 19.31
C GLY A 212 12.92 8.32 18.72
N ASP A 213 12.75 8.95 17.56
CA ASP A 213 11.48 8.94 16.84
C ASP A 213 11.26 7.62 16.09
N VAL A 214 12.33 6.87 15.82
CA VAL A 214 12.33 5.56 15.15
C VAL A 214 12.73 4.45 16.12
N GLU A 215 11.91 3.41 16.29
CA GLU A 215 12.21 2.29 17.19
C GLU A 215 13.15 1.24 16.56
N GLU A 216 12.84 0.79 15.33
CA GLU A 216 13.63 -0.18 14.57
C GLU A 216 13.93 0.37 13.17
N THR A 217 15.21 0.36 12.77
CA THR A 217 15.64 0.74 11.41
C THR A 217 16.21 -0.47 10.70
N SER A 218 15.65 -0.79 9.54
CA SER A 218 16.14 -1.80 8.60
C SER A 218 16.74 -1.09 7.39
N VAL A 219 18.06 -1.00 7.36
CA VAL A 219 18.77 -0.49 6.18
C VAL A 219 18.88 -1.61 5.14
N ILE A 220 18.53 -1.32 3.89
CA ILE A 220 18.63 -2.28 2.80
C ILE A 220 19.69 -1.81 1.81
N ASP A 221 20.60 -2.70 1.42
CA ASP A 221 21.81 -2.40 0.62
C ASP A 221 21.54 -1.83 -0.78
N ALA A 222 20.33 -2.01 -1.31
CA ALA A 222 19.88 -1.35 -2.54
C ALA A 222 18.36 -1.25 -2.51
N THR A 223 17.77 -0.06 -2.65
CA THR A 223 16.33 0.15 -2.85
C THR A 223 15.90 -0.20 -4.27
N ASN A 224 14.58 -0.17 -4.52
CA ASN A 224 14.09 -0.34 -5.88
C ASN A 224 14.68 0.76 -6.80
N ALA A 225 14.81 2.00 -6.31
CA ALA A 225 15.42 3.09 -7.05
C ALA A 225 16.90 2.82 -7.38
N ASP A 226 17.70 2.36 -6.41
CA ASP A 226 19.10 1.98 -6.65
C ASP A 226 19.23 0.89 -7.72
N ILE A 227 18.37 -0.14 -7.66
CA ILE A 227 18.34 -1.22 -8.65
C ILE A 227 17.97 -0.68 -10.04
N MET A 228 17.07 0.30 -10.08
CA MET A 228 16.64 0.95 -11.33
C MET A 228 17.76 1.76 -11.99
N GLU A 229 18.73 2.27 -11.23
CA GLU A 229 19.89 3.01 -11.73
C GLU A 229 21.05 2.12 -12.18
N MET A 230 21.09 0.85 -11.77
CA MET A 230 22.17 -0.08 -12.13
C MET A 230 22.35 -0.22 -13.66
N SER A 231 23.60 -0.35 -14.13
CA SER A 231 23.94 -0.61 -15.55
C SER A 231 23.75 -2.09 -15.94
N ILE A 232 22.57 -2.65 -15.68
CA ILE A 232 22.17 -4.03 -16.00
C ILE A 232 20.91 -4.05 -16.89
N PRO A 233 20.59 -5.15 -17.59
CA PRO A 233 19.36 -5.25 -18.40
C PRO A 233 18.11 -5.01 -17.57
N ALA A 234 17.08 -4.40 -18.16
CA ALA A 234 15.81 -4.06 -17.49
C ALA A 234 15.16 -5.28 -16.83
N GLN A 235 15.23 -6.45 -17.48
CA GLN A 235 14.74 -7.72 -16.97
C GLN A 235 15.41 -8.13 -15.65
N LEU A 236 16.72 -7.92 -15.54
CA LEU A 236 17.47 -8.25 -14.34
C LEU A 236 17.13 -7.29 -13.18
N LYS A 237 16.88 -6.00 -13.49
CA LYS A 237 16.40 -5.01 -12.52
C LYS A 237 15.05 -5.44 -11.93
N VAL A 238 14.10 -5.76 -12.80
CA VAL A 238 12.76 -6.21 -12.43
C VAL A 238 12.81 -7.49 -11.59
N LEU A 239 13.60 -8.48 -12.02
CA LEU A 239 13.77 -9.73 -11.27
C LEU A 239 14.29 -9.47 -9.85
N LYS A 240 15.34 -8.65 -9.70
CA LYS A 240 15.89 -8.29 -8.39
C LYS A 240 14.85 -7.63 -7.49
N ILE A 241 14.08 -6.68 -8.01
CA ILE A 241 13.02 -6.00 -7.26
C ILE A 241 11.95 -6.99 -6.81
N ILE A 242 11.47 -7.87 -7.69
CA ILE A 242 10.47 -8.90 -7.36
C ILE A 242 10.98 -9.84 -6.27
N LEU A 243 12.23 -10.33 -6.41
CA LEU A 243 12.85 -11.23 -5.44
C LEU A 243 13.00 -10.58 -4.06
N ARG A 244 13.38 -9.31 -4.00
CA ARG A 244 13.43 -8.55 -2.74
C ARG A 244 12.06 -8.43 -2.09
N LYS A 245 11.03 -8.06 -2.85
CA LYS A 245 9.64 -7.95 -2.36
C LYS A 245 9.08 -9.27 -1.82
N LEU A 246 9.44 -10.39 -2.45
CA LEU A 246 9.00 -11.72 -2.03
C LEU A 246 9.78 -12.29 -0.84
N PHE A 247 11.10 -12.15 -0.84
CA PHE A 247 11.95 -12.87 0.11
C PHE A 247 12.47 -12.02 1.26
N GLN A 248 12.79 -10.74 1.02
CA GLN A 248 13.45 -9.87 2.01
C GLN A 248 12.45 -9.00 2.76
N GLN A 249 11.43 -8.46 2.09
CA GLN A 249 10.41 -7.67 2.76
C GLN A 249 9.50 -8.57 3.63
N LYS A 250 9.16 -8.12 4.85
CA LYS A 250 8.30 -8.87 5.80
C LYS A 250 6.93 -9.16 5.16
N GLY A 251 6.40 -10.37 5.36
CA GLY A 251 5.14 -10.84 4.78
C GLY A 251 5.20 -12.30 4.33
N SER A 252 4.06 -13.00 4.39
CA SER A 252 3.95 -14.39 3.93
C SER A 252 3.78 -14.51 2.41
N GLY A 253 3.30 -13.45 1.75
CA GLY A 253 3.11 -13.35 0.31
C GLY A 253 2.82 -11.91 -0.14
N ARG A 254 2.76 -11.69 -1.46
CA ARG A 254 2.56 -10.39 -2.09
C ARG A 254 1.52 -10.48 -3.20
N ARG A 255 0.58 -9.53 -3.25
CA ARG A 255 -0.37 -9.45 -4.36
C ARG A 255 0.33 -9.08 -5.66
N ARG A 256 -0.18 -9.55 -6.80
CA ARG A 256 0.38 -9.27 -8.13
C ARG A 256 0.62 -7.76 -8.35
N GLY A 257 -0.35 -6.92 -8.02
CA GLY A 257 -0.26 -5.47 -8.17
C GLY A 257 0.88 -4.81 -7.37
N ALA A 258 1.35 -5.44 -6.30
CA ALA A 258 2.47 -4.93 -5.50
C ALA A 258 3.80 -4.98 -6.25
N PHE A 259 3.98 -5.90 -7.20
CA PHE A 259 5.23 -6.03 -7.96
C PHE A 259 5.47 -4.88 -8.92
N TYR A 260 4.41 -4.30 -9.48
CA TYR A 260 4.49 -3.17 -10.41
C TYR A 260 4.84 -1.83 -9.74
N ARG A 261 4.70 -1.72 -8.41
CA ARG A 261 5.01 -0.48 -7.68
C ARG A 261 6.53 -0.24 -7.66
N GLY A 262 6.97 0.99 -7.88
CA GLY A 262 8.40 1.34 -7.87
C GLY A 262 9.22 0.74 -9.02
N ILE A 263 8.58 0.23 -10.08
CA ILE A 263 9.21 -0.24 -11.32
C ILE A 263 8.69 0.65 -12.46
N HIS A 264 9.36 1.76 -12.73
CA HIS A 264 8.89 2.77 -13.69
C HIS A 264 9.80 2.89 -14.91
N GLY A 265 9.23 3.27 -16.06
CA GLY A 265 9.97 3.36 -17.32
C GLY A 265 10.39 2.01 -17.92
N ILE A 266 10.00 0.91 -17.29
CA ILE A 266 10.16 -0.45 -17.80
C ILE A 266 8.80 -0.97 -18.26
N ASP A 267 8.82 -1.73 -19.36
CA ASP A 267 7.63 -2.38 -19.90
C ASP A 267 6.99 -3.30 -18.83
N PRO A 268 5.71 -3.08 -18.46
CA PRO A 268 4.98 -3.95 -17.53
C PRO A 268 5.03 -5.43 -17.91
N ASP A 269 5.13 -5.76 -19.20
CA ASP A 269 5.23 -7.16 -19.67
C ASP A 269 6.49 -7.86 -19.14
N ILE A 270 7.56 -7.11 -18.83
CA ILE A 270 8.77 -7.66 -18.22
C ILE A 270 8.48 -8.16 -16.79
N VAL A 271 7.62 -7.47 -16.04
CA VAL A 271 7.19 -7.92 -14.70
C VAL A 271 6.46 -9.26 -14.82
N ASP A 272 5.53 -9.37 -15.77
CA ASP A 272 4.78 -10.61 -16.01
C ASP A 272 5.66 -11.77 -16.46
N ARG A 273 6.65 -11.51 -17.33
CA ARG A 273 7.64 -12.52 -17.73
C ARG A 273 8.47 -13.00 -16.55
N CYS A 274 8.95 -12.08 -15.70
CA CYS A 274 9.72 -12.44 -14.51
C CYS A 274 8.88 -13.27 -13.54
N LEU A 275 7.64 -12.87 -13.27
CA LEU A 275 6.72 -13.63 -12.42
C LEU A 275 6.46 -15.04 -12.99
N THR A 276 6.26 -15.15 -14.31
CA THR A 276 6.08 -16.44 -14.98
C THR A 276 7.31 -17.35 -14.87
N ALA A 277 8.52 -16.80 -15.05
CA ALA A 277 9.77 -17.54 -14.90
C ALA A 277 10.00 -18.00 -13.44
N LEU A 278 9.67 -17.17 -12.45
CA LEU A 278 9.74 -17.52 -11.03
C LEU A 278 8.78 -18.65 -10.65
N LEU A 279 7.57 -18.64 -11.25
CA LEU A 279 6.59 -19.71 -11.06
C LEU A 279 7.09 -21.03 -11.66
N LYS A 280 7.56 -21.00 -12.91
CA LYS A 280 8.06 -22.19 -13.63
C LYS A 280 9.29 -22.80 -12.97
N SER A 281 10.17 -21.97 -12.42
CA SER A 281 11.38 -22.41 -11.71
C SER A 281 11.11 -22.87 -10.27
N GLY A 282 9.87 -22.78 -9.78
CA GLY A 282 9.49 -23.17 -8.43
C GLY A 282 10.01 -22.25 -7.32
N ILE A 283 10.59 -21.09 -7.68
CA ILE A 283 11.09 -20.09 -6.72
C ILE A 283 9.93 -19.39 -6.01
N ALA A 284 8.80 -19.22 -6.71
CA ALA A 284 7.56 -18.71 -6.14
C ALA A 284 6.39 -19.62 -6.51
N TYR A 285 5.33 -19.58 -5.72
CA TYR A 285 4.04 -20.21 -6.03
C TYR A 285 2.91 -19.21 -5.82
N VAL A 286 1.78 -19.44 -6.50
CA VAL A 286 0.64 -18.53 -6.49
C VAL A 286 -0.59 -19.20 -5.87
N VAL A 287 -1.33 -18.44 -5.07
CA VAL A 287 -2.66 -18.81 -4.57
C VAL A 287 -3.67 -17.86 -5.21
N GLY A 288 -4.72 -18.43 -5.81
CA GLY A 288 -5.71 -17.70 -6.61
C GLY A 288 -5.48 -17.83 -8.13
N ALA A 289 -6.24 -17.08 -8.92
CA ALA A 289 -6.10 -17.08 -10.38
C ALA A 289 -4.83 -16.31 -10.78
N GLN A 290 -3.86 -16.98 -11.40
CA GLN A 290 -2.51 -16.46 -11.68
C GLN A 290 -2.46 -15.07 -12.31
N HIS A 291 -3.41 -14.75 -13.20
CA HIS A 291 -3.47 -13.48 -13.93
C HIS A 291 -4.39 -12.44 -13.27
N SER A 292 -5.00 -12.76 -12.14
CA SER A 292 -5.80 -11.81 -11.37
C SER A 292 -4.88 -10.87 -10.57
N ASP A 293 -5.29 -9.62 -10.40
CA ASP A 293 -4.64 -8.71 -9.47
C ASP A 293 -4.78 -9.18 -8.00
N ASP A 294 -5.78 -10.02 -7.72
CA ASP A 294 -5.99 -10.68 -6.43
C ASP A 294 -5.05 -11.87 -6.18
N ALA A 295 -4.25 -12.27 -7.18
CA ALA A 295 -3.31 -13.39 -7.05
C ALA A 295 -2.26 -13.06 -5.97
N VAL A 296 -2.12 -13.94 -4.99
CA VAL A 296 -1.11 -13.80 -3.93
C VAL A 296 0.07 -14.71 -4.24
N TRP A 297 1.22 -14.11 -4.43
CA TRP A 297 2.49 -14.76 -4.72
C TRP A 297 3.25 -15.00 -3.43
N HIS A 298 3.65 -16.25 -3.21
CA HIS A 298 4.37 -16.68 -2.02
C HIS A 298 5.79 -17.14 -2.38
N PRO A 299 6.79 -16.79 -1.55
CA PRO A 299 8.15 -17.27 -1.75
C PRO A 299 8.26 -18.75 -1.37
N ASN A 300 8.89 -19.55 -2.23
CA ASN A 300 9.37 -20.87 -1.82
C ASN A 300 10.70 -20.71 -1.07
N ARG A 301 10.61 -20.73 0.27
CA ARG A 301 11.76 -20.48 1.16
C ARG A 301 12.90 -21.48 1.02
N ALA A 302 12.69 -22.63 0.36
CA ALA A 302 13.78 -23.55 -0.01
C ALA A 302 14.82 -22.89 -0.93
N HIS A 303 14.42 -21.89 -1.72
CA HIS A 303 15.31 -21.15 -2.62
C HIS A 303 15.94 -19.91 -1.99
N ALA A 304 15.78 -19.67 -0.68
CA ALA A 304 16.23 -18.42 -0.05
C ALA A 304 17.73 -18.11 -0.29
N ARG A 305 18.62 -19.12 -0.24
CA ARG A 305 20.05 -18.92 -0.52
C ARG A 305 20.33 -18.55 -1.97
N ARG A 306 19.66 -19.23 -2.92
CA ARG A 306 19.76 -18.93 -4.35
C ARG A 306 19.25 -17.52 -4.64
N VAL A 307 18.14 -17.13 -4.02
CA VAL A 307 17.57 -15.79 -4.18
C VAL A 307 18.48 -14.71 -3.60
N ALA A 308 19.05 -14.91 -2.41
CA ALA A 308 20.02 -13.98 -1.85
C ALA A 308 21.18 -13.74 -2.82
N PHE A 309 21.77 -14.81 -3.37
CA PHE A 309 22.79 -14.71 -4.40
C PHE A 309 22.35 -13.90 -5.63
N LEU A 310 21.15 -14.16 -6.17
CA LEU A 310 20.63 -13.43 -7.33
C LEU A 310 20.38 -11.95 -7.04
N VAL A 311 19.92 -11.62 -5.83
CA VAL A 311 19.68 -10.24 -5.40
C VAL A 311 20.99 -9.49 -5.24
N ASP A 312 22.02 -10.13 -4.69
CA ASP A 312 23.29 -9.46 -4.35
C ASP A 312 24.27 -9.39 -5.55
N THR A 313 24.09 -10.22 -6.57
CA THR A 313 25.01 -10.27 -7.72
C THR A 313 24.90 -9.03 -8.61
N LEU A 314 26.02 -8.33 -8.86
CA LEU A 314 26.05 -7.12 -9.69
C LEU A 314 26.17 -7.39 -11.20
N SER A 315 26.65 -8.57 -11.59
CA SER A 315 26.74 -9.05 -12.97
C SER A 315 25.53 -9.91 -13.38
N ILE A 316 25.46 -10.32 -14.64
CA ILE A 316 24.47 -11.30 -15.10
C ILE A 316 24.91 -12.68 -14.60
N PRO A 317 24.21 -13.31 -13.65
CA PRO A 317 24.58 -14.63 -13.16
C PRO A 317 24.19 -15.72 -14.17
N ASP A 318 24.95 -16.82 -14.17
CA ASP A 318 24.59 -18.03 -14.90
C ASP A 318 23.54 -18.82 -14.10
N ASP A 319 22.29 -18.37 -14.21
CA ASP A 319 21.15 -18.96 -13.52
C ASP A 319 20.01 -19.21 -14.51
N ALA A 320 19.37 -20.38 -14.42
CA ALA A 320 18.32 -20.79 -15.34
C ALA A 320 17.14 -19.80 -15.41
N VAL A 321 16.79 -19.14 -14.31
CA VAL A 321 15.71 -18.15 -14.30
C VAL A 321 16.13 -16.86 -14.99
N VAL A 322 17.42 -16.51 -14.92
CA VAL A 322 17.98 -15.33 -15.58
C VAL A 322 18.07 -15.55 -17.08
N GLN A 323 18.50 -16.75 -17.51
CA GLN A 323 18.53 -17.11 -18.93
C GLN A 323 17.14 -17.15 -19.58
N GLU A 324 16.09 -17.44 -18.81
CA GLU A 324 14.72 -17.47 -19.31
C GLU A 324 14.11 -16.07 -19.52
N ILE A 325 14.57 -15.06 -18.77
CA ILE A 325 14.00 -13.70 -18.84
C ILE A 325 14.79 -12.76 -19.76
N LEU A 326 16.07 -13.05 -20.04
CA LEU A 326 16.92 -12.26 -20.93
C LEU A 326 16.59 -12.53 -22.40
#